data_AF-A0A0C9VHW8-F1
#
_entry.id   AF-A0A0C9VHW8-F1
#
_cell.length_a   1.000
_cell.length_b   1.000
_cell.length_c   1.000
_cell.angle_alpha   90.00
_cell.angle_beta   90.00
_cell.angle_gamma   90.00
#
_symmetry.space_group_name_H-M   'P 1'
#
loop_
_entity.id
_entity.type
_entity.pdbx_description
1 polymer ?
#
loop_
_entity_poly.entity_id
_entity_poly.type
_entity_poly.pdbx_seq_one_letter_code
_entity_poly.pdbx_strand_id
1 'polypeptide(L)'
;MLEGLLNAGLNVNEGPEGVGQFFLVFQRLGGYWADNGTADLIIQGKVKIKQGTEPAAFTSNGLTFKDGSTLDADVVIFATGYEPIKNTVHEIFGEDIANAVTPVWGLDEEGESIRAYKPSGHPGLWWAIGEFMSSRYYSKSLVYCTLFV
;
A
#
# COMPACT_ATOMS: atom_id res chain seq x y z
N MET A 1 0.80 21.75 -10.83
CA MET A 1 1.26 20.34 -10.83
C MET A 1 0.10 19.39 -11.12
N LEU A 2 -0.93 19.30 -10.27
CA LEU A 2 -2.06 18.36 -10.45
C LEU A 2 -2.75 18.49 -11.82
N GLU A 3 -3.01 19.71 -12.27
CA GLU A 3 -3.55 19.96 -13.61
C GLU A 3 -2.65 19.43 -14.74
N GLY A 4 -1.33 19.58 -14.60
CA GLY A 4 -0.38 19.03 -15.57
C GLY A 4 -0.42 17.50 -15.63
N LEU A 5 -0.60 16.84 -14.49
CA LEU A 5 -0.74 15.38 -14.40
C LEU A 5 -2.06 14.91 -15.03
N LEU A 6 -3.16 15.61 -14.74
CA LEU A 6 -4.46 15.37 -15.36
C LEU A 6 -4.37 15.49 -16.90
N ASN A 7 -3.75 16.57 -17.39
CA ASN A 7 -3.55 16.79 -18.82
C ASN A 7 -2.64 15.74 -19.48
N ALA A 8 -1.73 15.14 -18.71
CA ALA A 8 -0.89 14.02 -19.15
C ALA A 8 -1.59 12.64 -19.06
N GLY A 9 -2.85 12.60 -18.63
CA GLY A 9 -3.67 11.38 -18.55
C GLY A 9 -3.58 10.62 -17.23
N LEU A 10 -2.96 11.18 -16.19
CA LEU A 10 -2.97 10.61 -14.85
C LEU A 10 -4.18 11.14 -14.07
N ASN A 11 -5.09 10.25 -13.67
CA ASN A 11 -6.17 10.64 -12.76
C ASN A 11 -5.58 10.95 -11.38
N VAL A 12 -5.82 12.17 -10.91
CA VAL A 12 -5.39 12.61 -9.58
C VAL A 12 -6.50 12.42 -8.55
N ASN A 13 -6.10 12.27 -7.30
CA ASN A 13 -7.00 12.16 -6.16
C ASN A 13 -6.53 13.16 -5.09
N GLU A 14 -7.44 14.02 -4.63
CA GLU A 14 -7.15 15.01 -3.59
C GLU A 14 -7.19 14.41 -2.16
N GLY A 15 -7.49 13.12 -2.05
CA GLY A 15 -7.64 12.42 -0.78
C GLY A 15 -9.06 12.54 -0.21
N PRO A 16 -9.32 11.91 0.95
CA PRO A 16 -10.59 12.03 1.66
C PRO A 16 -10.82 13.51 1.96
N GLU A 17 -12.00 14.03 1.66
CA GLU A 17 -12.39 15.43 1.94
C GLU A 17 -11.40 16.50 1.41
N GLY A 18 -10.56 16.17 0.43
CA GLY A 18 -9.58 17.09 -0.15
C GLY A 18 -8.38 17.42 0.75
N VAL A 19 -8.16 16.67 1.84
CA VAL A 19 -7.06 16.93 2.80
C VAL A 19 -5.75 16.20 2.46
N GLY A 20 -5.63 15.69 1.25
CA GLY A 20 -4.42 15.06 0.72
C GLY A 20 -4.23 13.61 1.13
N GLN A 21 -3.02 13.10 0.91
CA GLN A 21 -2.71 11.68 1.02
C GLN A 21 -2.62 11.14 2.46
N PHE A 22 -2.47 11.99 3.46
CA PHE A 22 -2.12 11.57 4.83
C PHE A 22 -3.09 10.53 5.38
N PHE A 23 -4.40 10.77 5.27
CA PHE A 23 -5.42 9.82 5.74
C PHE A 23 -5.47 8.54 4.90
N LEU A 24 -5.10 8.57 3.63
CA LEU A 24 -5.03 7.36 2.79
C LEU A 24 -3.94 6.40 3.29
N VAL A 25 -2.84 6.92 3.83
CA VAL A 25 -1.77 6.12 4.43
C VAL A 25 -2.31 5.33 5.63
N PHE A 26 -3.00 5.99 6.55
CA PHE A 26 -3.49 5.36 7.78
C PHE A 26 -4.73 4.49 7.57
N GLN A 27 -5.65 4.89 6.70
CA GLN A 27 -6.90 4.16 6.48
C GLN A 27 -6.70 2.88 5.65
N ARG A 28 -5.84 2.93 4.62
CA ARG A 28 -5.72 1.83 3.64
C ARG A 28 -4.29 1.46 3.22
N LEU A 29 -3.29 2.24 3.62
CA LEU A 29 -1.89 2.06 3.20
C LEU A 29 -1.70 1.93 1.69
N GLY A 30 -2.51 2.65 0.91
CA GLY A 30 -2.56 2.47 -0.53
C GLY A 30 -3.36 3.56 -1.23
N GLY A 31 -3.41 3.48 -2.56
CA GLY A 31 -4.14 4.42 -3.41
C GLY A 31 -3.69 5.88 -3.28
N TYR A 32 -2.50 6.12 -2.75
CA TYR A 32 -1.82 7.39 -2.80
C TYR A 32 -0.52 7.22 -3.60
N TRP A 33 0.01 8.32 -4.09
CA TRP A 33 1.29 8.36 -4.79
C TRP A 33 2.06 9.56 -4.27
N ALA A 34 3.26 9.30 -3.76
CA ALA A 34 4.19 10.33 -3.34
C ALA A 34 5.16 10.60 -4.49
N ASP A 35 5.16 11.82 -4.99
CA ASP A 35 6.09 12.21 -6.05
C ASP A 35 7.53 12.31 -5.49
N ASN A 36 8.43 11.59 -6.14
CA ASN A 36 9.88 11.66 -5.91
C ASN A 36 10.62 12.18 -7.15
N GLY A 37 9.99 13.06 -7.93
CA GLY A 37 10.53 13.67 -9.15
C GLY A 37 10.04 13.05 -10.46
N THR A 38 9.03 12.17 -10.42
CA THR A 38 8.45 11.55 -11.62
C THR A 38 7.31 12.40 -12.20
N ALA A 39 6.66 13.24 -11.39
CA ALA A 39 5.59 14.13 -11.84
C ALA A 39 6.00 14.98 -13.05
N ASP A 40 7.17 15.60 -12.98
CA ASP A 40 7.67 16.44 -14.07
C ASP A 40 7.95 15.64 -15.34
N LEU A 41 8.40 14.39 -15.23
CA LEU A 41 8.63 13.50 -16.38
C LEU A 41 7.32 13.11 -17.05
N ILE A 42 6.25 12.91 -16.27
CA ILE A 42 4.90 12.66 -16.77
C ILE A 42 4.38 13.91 -17.49
N ILE A 43 4.47 15.08 -16.84
CA ILE A 43 4.01 16.36 -17.40
C ILE A 43 4.74 16.70 -18.70
N GLN A 44 6.04 16.40 -18.80
CA GLN A 44 6.85 16.59 -20.00
C GLN A 44 6.62 15.52 -21.09
N GLY A 45 5.77 14.52 -20.84
CA GLY A 45 5.49 13.42 -21.76
C GLY A 45 6.63 12.40 -21.94
N LYS A 46 7.66 12.47 -21.09
CA LYS A 46 8.77 11.49 -21.06
C LYS A 46 8.33 10.16 -20.47
N VAL A 47 7.38 10.19 -19.54
CA VAL A 47 6.67 9.02 -19.02
C VAL A 47 5.24 9.10 -19.51
N LYS A 48 4.80 8.10 -20.28
CA LYS A 48 3.42 8.02 -20.79
C LYS A 48 2.55 7.30 -19.79
N ILE A 49 1.33 7.79 -19.62
CA ILE A 49 0.33 7.18 -18.73
C ILE A 49 -0.71 6.46 -19.57
N LYS A 50 -1.01 5.21 -19.19
CA LYS A 50 -2.17 4.47 -19.66
C LYS A 50 -2.95 4.00 -18.44
N GLN A 51 -4.06 4.68 -18.16
CA GLN A 51 -4.94 4.42 -17.03
C GLN A 51 -6.35 4.07 -17.51
N GLY A 52 -7.12 3.36 -16.69
CA GLY A 52 -8.52 3.01 -16.99
C GLY A 52 -8.68 1.69 -17.77
N THR A 53 -7.60 0.98 -18.05
CA THR A 53 -7.64 -0.38 -18.60
C THR A 53 -6.51 -1.20 -18.00
N GLU A 54 -6.77 -2.45 -17.69
CA GLU A 54 -5.76 -3.36 -17.16
C GLU A 54 -5.05 -4.12 -18.28
N PRO A 55 -3.77 -4.49 -18.07
CA PRO A 55 -3.11 -5.50 -18.89
C PRO A 55 -3.93 -6.79 -18.91
N ALA A 56 -4.06 -7.40 -20.08
CA ALA A 56 -4.86 -8.62 -20.30
C ALA A 56 -3.98 -9.84 -20.55
N ALA A 57 -2.97 -9.72 -21.42
CA ALA A 57 -2.04 -10.81 -21.72
C ALA A 57 -0.69 -10.27 -22.22
N PHE A 58 0.34 -11.10 -22.12
CA PHE A 58 1.60 -10.87 -22.83
C PHE A 58 1.46 -11.24 -24.30
N THR A 59 2.13 -10.49 -25.17
CA THR A 59 2.38 -10.87 -26.57
C THR A 59 3.84 -11.31 -26.72
N SER A 60 4.23 -11.73 -27.91
CA SER A 60 5.63 -12.05 -28.22
C SER A 60 6.59 -10.87 -28.06
N ASN A 61 6.09 -9.64 -28.02
CA ASN A 61 6.87 -8.40 -28.04
C ASN A 61 6.34 -7.32 -27.08
N GLY A 62 5.45 -7.66 -26.14
CA GLY A 62 4.78 -6.67 -25.30
C GLY A 62 3.53 -7.17 -24.58
N LEU A 63 2.48 -6.35 -24.57
CA LEU A 63 1.26 -6.54 -23.80
C LEU A 63 0.01 -6.20 -24.63
N THR A 64 -1.09 -6.91 -24.36
CA THR A 64 -2.45 -6.48 -24.70
C THR A 64 -3.16 -5.93 -23.48
N PHE A 65 -4.12 -5.04 -23.68
CA PHE A 65 -4.98 -4.50 -22.64
C PHE A 65 -6.42 -4.95 -22.83
N LYS A 66 -7.25 -4.86 -21.78
CA LYS A 66 -8.66 -5.25 -21.86
C LYS A 66 -9.49 -4.42 -22.84
N ASP A 67 -9.04 -3.21 -23.16
CA ASP A 67 -9.65 -2.37 -24.20
C ASP A 67 -9.30 -2.81 -25.64
N GLY A 68 -8.51 -3.88 -25.80
CA GLY A 68 -8.06 -4.43 -27.07
C GLY A 68 -6.81 -3.76 -27.66
N SER A 69 -6.30 -2.70 -27.03
CA SER A 69 -5.06 -2.05 -27.46
C SER A 69 -3.83 -2.89 -27.12
N THR A 70 -2.72 -2.63 -27.83
CA THR A 70 -1.43 -3.27 -27.59
C THR A 70 -0.34 -2.26 -27.29
N LEU A 71 0.69 -2.71 -26.58
CA LEU A 71 1.90 -1.93 -26.31
C LEU A 71 3.12 -2.85 -26.41
N ASP A 72 4.02 -2.51 -27.32
CA ASP A 72 5.32 -3.17 -27.43
C ASP A 72 6.20 -2.78 -26.24
N ALA A 73 6.89 -3.76 -25.64
CA ALA A 73 7.77 -3.55 -24.51
C ALA A 73 8.87 -4.61 -24.48
N ASP A 74 10.13 -4.18 -24.32
CA ASP A 74 11.26 -5.08 -24.12
C ASP A 74 11.31 -5.65 -22.70
N VAL A 75 10.81 -4.88 -21.72
CA VAL A 75 10.81 -5.22 -20.30
C VAL A 75 9.48 -4.82 -19.66
N VAL A 76 8.92 -5.71 -18.86
CA VAL A 76 7.72 -5.47 -18.04
C VAL A 76 8.08 -5.63 -16.57
N ILE A 77 7.83 -4.59 -15.77
CA ILE A 77 8.12 -4.57 -14.33
C ILE A 77 6.80 -4.56 -13.55
N PHE A 78 6.64 -5.52 -12.65
CA PHE A 78 5.49 -5.61 -11.76
C PHE A 78 5.71 -4.77 -10.51
N ALA A 79 5.17 -3.55 -10.52
CA ALA A 79 5.12 -2.66 -9.37
C ALA A 79 3.75 -2.73 -8.66
N THR A 80 3.24 -3.94 -8.42
CA THR A 80 1.85 -4.21 -7.98
C THR A 80 1.64 -4.12 -6.46
N GLY A 81 2.61 -3.59 -5.71
CA GLY A 81 2.49 -3.38 -4.27
C GLY A 81 2.87 -4.61 -3.44
N TYR A 82 2.30 -4.70 -2.24
CA TYR A 82 2.61 -5.71 -1.22
C TYR A 82 1.38 -6.54 -0.87
N GLU A 83 1.62 -7.74 -0.36
CA GLU A 83 0.56 -8.58 0.19
C GLU A 83 0.26 -8.23 1.66
N PRO A 84 -0.94 -8.57 2.16
CA PRO A 84 -1.26 -8.44 3.58
C PRO A 84 -0.29 -9.25 4.44
N ILE A 85 0.18 -8.66 5.56
CA ILE A 85 1.07 -9.32 6.53
C ILE A 85 0.54 -10.65 7.09
N LYS A 86 -0.79 -10.86 7.01
CA LYS A 86 -1.43 -12.13 7.38
C LYS A 86 -0.92 -13.30 6.54
N ASN A 87 -0.59 -13.07 5.26
CA ASN A 87 0.00 -14.11 4.39
C ASN A 87 1.37 -14.54 4.93
N THR A 88 2.20 -13.59 5.35
CA THR A 88 3.48 -13.88 6.00
C THR A 88 3.31 -14.66 7.31
N VAL A 89 2.30 -14.34 8.13
CA VAL A 89 2.01 -15.15 9.33
C VAL A 89 1.62 -16.58 8.97
N HIS A 90 0.78 -16.75 7.95
CA HIS A 90 0.41 -18.08 7.44
C HIS A 90 1.63 -18.87 6.97
N GLU A 91 2.54 -18.26 6.22
CA GLU A 91 3.75 -18.92 5.73
C GLU A 91 4.71 -19.33 6.85
N ILE A 92 4.86 -18.50 7.89
CA ILE A 92 5.83 -18.74 8.98
C ILE A 92 5.26 -19.67 10.05
N PHE A 93 4.00 -19.45 10.44
CA PHE A 93 3.39 -20.07 11.62
C PHE A 93 2.27 -21.07 11.30
N GLY A 94 1.86 -21.17 10.04
CA GLY A 94 0.79 -22.06 9.59
C GLY A 94 -0.61 -21.49 9.76
N GLU A 95 -1.59 -22.26 9.27
CA GLU A 95 -2.99 -21.84 9.16
C GLU A 95 -3.65 -21.56 10.51
N ASP A 96 -3.40 -22.38 11.52
CA ASP A 96 -4.03 -22.23 12.85
C ASP A 96 -3.70 -20.87 13.48
N ILE A 97 -2.41 -20.49 13.45
CA ILE A 97 -1.96 -19.21 14.01
C ILE A 97 -2.42 -18.04 13.12
N ALA A 98 -2.38 -18.18 11.80
CA ALA A 98 -2.88 -17.16 10.87
C ALA A 98 -4.37 -16.87 11.07
N ASN A 99 -5.16 -17.88 11.43
CA ASN A 99 -6.57 -17.73 11.74
C ASN A 99 -6.83 -17.14 13.13
N ALA A 100 -5.92 -17.36 14.09
CA ALA A 100 -6.01 -16.79 15.42
C ALA A 100 -5.62 -15.30 15.47
N VAL A 101 -4.74 -14.83 14.58
CA VAL A 101 -4.33 -13.42 14.55
C VAL A 101 -5.39 -12.53 13.91
N THR A 102 -5.56 -11.36 14.52
CA THR A 102 -6.48 -10.31 14.12
C THR A 102 -5.86 -9.42 13.03
N PRO A 103 -6.69 -8.82 12.15
CA PRO A 103 -6.23 -7.83 11.18
C PRO A 103 -5.51 -6.66 11.86
N VAL A 104 -4.54 -6.11 11.14
CA VAL A 104 -3.70 -5.01 11.61
C VAL A 104 -3.66 -3.94 10.53
N TRP A 105 -3.45 -2.69 10.96
CA TRP A 105 -3.48 -1.48 10.12
C TRP A 105 -4.90 -1.05 9.69
N GLY A 106 -5.08 0.25 9.50
CA GLY A 106 -6.39 0.90 9.41
C GLY A 106 -6.66 1.78 10.63
N LEU A 107 -7.79 2.48 10.62
CA LEU A 107 -8.27 3.31 11.73
C LEU A 107 -9.56 2.74 12.31
N ASP A 108 -9.69 2.72 13.63
CA ASP A 108 -10.95 2.36 14.32
C ASP A 108 -11.93 3.55 14.39
N GLU A 109 -13.07 3.37 15.05
CA GLU A 109 -14.12 4.38 15.20
C GLU A 109 -13.65 5.65 15.94
N GLU A 110 -12.58 5.55 16.74
CA GLU A 110 -11.97 6.66 17.45
C GLU A 110 -10.85 7.34 16.65
N GLY A 111 -10.52 6.81 15.46
CA GLY A 111 -9.44 7.31 14.61
C GLY A 111 -8.05 6.83 15.03
N GLU A 112 -7.97 5.81 15.88
CA GLU A 112 -6.71 5.23 16.35
C GLU A 112 -6.24 4.10 15.43
N SER A 113 -4.92 3.92 15.35
CA SER A 113 -4.35 2.84 14.52
C SER A 113 -4.79 1.47 15.02
N ILE A 114 -5.35 0.67 14.11
CA ILE A 114 -5.79 -0.69 14.40
C ILE A 114 -4.56 -1.55 14.67
N ARG A 115 -4.40 -1.88 15.94
CA ARG A 115 -3.52 -2.94 16.48
C ARG A 115 -2.04 -2.86 16.14
N ALA A 116 -1.55 -1.76 15.57
CA ALA A 116 -0.13 -1.47 15.55
C ALA A 116 0.38 -1.35 17.01
N TYR A 117 1.40 -2.13 17.38
CA TYR A 117 1.93 -2.20 18.75
C TYR A 117 0.95 -2.72 19.81
N LYS A 118 -0.08 -3.49 19.41
CA LYS A 118 -1.05 -4.18 20.30
C LYS A 118 -0.98 -5.71 20.12
N PRO A 119 -1.61 -6.53 21.01
CA PRO A 119 -1.60 -7.99 20.87
C PRO A 119 -2.19 -8.43 19.53
N SER A 120 -1.58 -9.45 18.93
CA SER A 120 -2.04 -10.00 17.64
C SER A 120 -3.37 -10.75 17.76
N GLY A 121 -3.75 -11.19 18.95
CA GLY A 121 -4.86 -12.14 19.17
C GLY A 121 -4.37 -13.55 19.52
N HIS A 122 -3.11 -13.88 19.20
CA HIS A 122 -2.45 -15.09 19.65
C HIS A 122 -1.52 -14.79 20.85
N PRO A 123 -1.51 -15.61 21.93
CA PRO A 123 -0.59 -15.45 23.06
C PRO A 123 0.88 -15.42 22.63
N GLY A 124 1.66 -14.49 23.18
CA GLY A 124 3.09 -14.36 22.87
C GLY A 124 3.42 -13.75 21.50
N LEU A 125 2.43 -13.36 20.69
CA LEU A 125 2.63 -12.72 19.39
C LEU A 125 2.03 -11.32 19.36
N TRP A 126 2.83 -10.35 18.96
CA TRP A 126 2.48 -8.93 18.93
C TRP A 126 2.83 -8.30 17.58
N TRP A 127 2.07 -7.27 17.20
CA TRP A 127 2.35 -6.51 16.00
C TRP A 127 3.27 -5.34 16.30
N ALA A 128 4.37 -5.21 15.57
CA ALA A 128 5.20 -4.01 15.55
C ALA A 128 5.36 -3.58 14.09
N ILE A 129 4.44 -2.73 13.63
CA ILE A 129 4.31 -2.37 12.21
C ILE A 129 4.18 -0.85 12.04
N GLY A 130 4.42 -0.35 10.84
CA GLY A 130 4.35 1.07 10.49
C GLY A 130 5.73 1.67 10.21
N GLU A 131 5.76 2.99 9.99
CA GLU A 131 7.02 3.69 9.70
C GLU A 131 7.85 3.95 10.95
N PHE A 132 9.06 4.47 10.72
CA PHE A 132 10.05 4.74 11.75
C PHE A 132 9.53 5.60 12.92
N MET A 133 8.60 6.53 12.66
CA MET A 133 7.98 7.36 13.70
C MET A 133 7.15 6.52 14.67
N SER A 134 6.30 5.64 14.14
CA SER A 134 5.52 4.69 14.92
C SER A 134 6.44 3.77 15.74
N SER A 135 7.50 3.22 15.12
CA SER A 135 8.46 2.37 15.83
C SER A 135 9.17 3.10 16.96
N ARG A 136 9.62 4.33 16.74
CA ARG A 136 10.28 5.13 17.77
C ARG A 136 9.35 5.44 18.94
N TYR A 137 8.08 5.73 18.66
CA TYR A 137 7.12 6.13 19.68
C TYR A 137 6.61 4.94 20.51
N TYR A 138 6.20 3.85 19.86
CA TYR A 138 5.47 2.77 20.52
C TYR A 138 6.33 1.61 21.05
N SER A 139 7.59 1.46 20.61
CA SER A 139 8.41 0.32 21.02
C SER A 139 8.58 0.21 22.55
N LYS A 140 8.69 1.34 23.25
CA LYS A 140 8.82 1.33 24.72
C LYS A 140 7.53 0.84 25.40
N SER A 141 6.38 1.30 24.91
CA SER A 141 5.07 0.86 25.40
C SER A 141 4.87 -0.64 25.16
N LEU A 142 5.26 -1.14 23.98
CA LEU A 142 5.17 -2.55 23.64
C LEU A 142 5.96 -3.43 24.63
N VAL A 143 7.20 -3.04 24.96
CA VAL A 143 8.03 -3.79 25.93
C VAL A 143 7.37 -3.87 27.30
N TYR A 144 6.77 -2.78 27.79
CA TYR A 144 6.09 -2.84 29.08
C TYR A 144 4.86 -3.75 29.05
N CYS A 145 4.12 -3.79 27.95
CA CYS A 145 2.96 -4.65 27.83
C CYS A 145 3.31 -6.15 27.72
N THR A 146 4.50 -6.50 27.21
CA THR A 146 4.94 -7.91 27.11
C THR A 146 5.56 -8.46 28.39
N LEU A 147 5.99 -7.61 29.33
CA LEU A 147 6.63 -8.03 30.59
C LEU A 147 5.65 -8.52 31.67
N PHE A 148 4.34 -8.38 31.45
CA PHE A 148 3.28 -8.77 32.41
C PHE A 148 2.39 -9.92 31.92
N VAL A 149 2.82 -10.66 30.89
CA VAL A 149 2.12 -11.84 30.34
C VAL A 149 2.92 -13.10 30.57
#